data_AF-A0ABD6EBJ0-F1
#
_entry.id   AF-A0ABD6EBJ0-F1
#
_cell.length_a   1.000
_cell.length_b   1.000
_cell.length_c   1.000
_cell.angle_alpha   90.00
_cell.angle_beta   90.00
_cell.angle_gamma   90.00
#
_symmetry.space_group_name_H-M   'P 1'
#
loop_
_entity.id
_entity.type
_entity.pdbx_description
1 polymer ?
#
loop_
_entity_poly.entity_id
_entity_poly.type
_entity_poly.pdbx_seq_one_letter_code
_entity_poly.pdbx_strand_id
1 'polypeptide(L)'
;MDALRRSSVASCFHFSLLSFTHSRSLKFFRIILILCVLVTAALYWFISRSPVIIEDTRYGVTSVLDDSLLQVVIKQCSKMNKLCYTVADFLDPTNQRAIRQLNTDHNEDPESSLYLRNPQGKSPTDADTRLWSVDHSRIAVEYIAAMIAAPFALSSLNLEKGVDVNGNVLVVGLGGGSLDMFLTTKFPKLVIKVTEFDETVISLAQRWFGVVNNSNHQIIHTDGTDFINEFKPTEHRFDTVLIDACGLDGTVICPSQKFFHPSVLERLSSVLLSSNGSVIFNVLLTDSSGNLEERLFLVREVDERLRKQFKACILVQLKNMLNVVVVCAPFAKDMSSFRSFFKSSLTKVWHKLRFNFDFETPTVTELQSS
;
A
#
# COMPACT_ATOMS: atom_id res chain seq x y z
N MET A 1 -19.50 30.34 96.88
CA MET A 1 -19.56 29.31 97.92
C MET A 1 -19.78 27.97 97.22
N ASP A 2 -18.90 26.97 97.26
CA ASP A 2 -17.45 26.91 97.57
C ASP A 2 -16.90 25.76 96.71
N ALA A 3 -15.93 26.01 95.82
CA ALA A 3 -14.50 25.93 96.09
C ALA A 3 -14.01 24.51 96.46
N LEU A 4 -13.13 23.95 95.60
CA LEU A 4 -11.88 23.21 95.86
C LEU A 4 -11.64 22.12 94.77
N ARG A 5 -10.42 21.69 94.38
CA ARG A 5 -9.08 22.32 94.27
C ARG A 5 -8.06 21.32 93.66
N ARG A 6 -7.44 21.62 92.50
CA ARG A 6 -6.09 21.11 92.05
C ARG A 6 -5.91 19.57 91.93
N SER A 7 -4.85 18.96 91.35
CA SER A 7 -3.85 19.27 90.30
C SER A 7 -3.01 17.99 90.02
N SER A 8 -2.22 17.97 88.93
CA SER A 8 -1.24 16.93 88.48
C SER A 8 -1.76 16.11 87.30
N VAL A 9 -1.26 16.18 86.05
CA VAL A 9 0.11 16.27 85.46
C VAL A 9 0.85 14.92 85.48
N ALA A 10 1.25 14.47 84.26
CA ALA A 10 2.06 13.29 83.93
C ALA A 10 1.45 11.92 84.35
N SER A 11 1.67 10.77 83.71
CA SER A 11 2.33 10.40 82.44
C SER A 11 1.89 8.95 82.10
N CYS A 12 1.97 8.40 80.88
CA CYS A 12 2.40 8.88 79.56
C CYS A 12 1.80 7.93 78.50
N PHE A 13 1.45 8.40 77.29
CA PHE A 13 1.41 7.53 76.11
C PHE A 13 1.98 8.24 74.88
N HIS A 14 3.24 7.91 74.61
CA HIS A 14 4.03 8.42 73.50
C HIS A 14 3.57 7.71 72.20
N PHE A 15 2.83 8.39 71.33
CA PHE A 15 2.68 7.93 69.94
C PHE A 15 2.61 9.09 68.93
N SER A 16 3.81 9.57 68.58
CA SER A 16 4.18 9.95 67.22
C SER A 16 3.12 10.66 66.36
N LEU A 17 2.73 11.88 66.75
CA LEU A 17 2.15 12.85 65.83
C LEU A 17 3.19 13.27 64.78
N LEU A 18 3.38 12.44 63.75
CA LEU A 18 4.02 12.87 62.51
C LEU A 18 3.16 13.98 61.92
N SER A 19 3.64 15.21 62.02
CA SER A 19 3.00 16.40 61.48
C SER A 19 2.88 16.29 59.96
N PHE A 20 1.76 15.74 59.48
CA PHE A 20 1.45 15.65 58.06
C PHE A 20 1.05 17.05 57.56
N THR A 21 2.06 17.89 57.34
CA THR A 21 1.86 19.30 57.02
C THR A 21 0.98 19.45 55.79
N HIS A 22 -0.11 20.22 55.91
CA HIS A 22 -1.09 20.48 54.85
C HIS A 22 -0.42 20.90 53.52
N SER A 23 0.73 21.58 53.59
CA SER A 23 1.56 21.93 52.43
C SER A 23 2.15 20.72 51.67
N ARG A 24 2.61 19.67 52.37
CA ARG A 24 3.12 18.44 51.72
C ARG A 24 2.00 17.63 51.08
N SER A 25 0.85 17.51 51.74
CA SER A 25 -0.36 16.88 51.17
C SER A 25 -0.78 17.58 49.87
N LEU A 26 -0.87 18.92 49.87
CA LEU A 26 -1.26 19.68 48.68
C LEU A 26 -0.25 19.57 47.54
N LYS A 27 1.05 19.49 47.83
CA LYS A 27 2.10 19.22 46.82
C LYS A 27 1.96 17.83 46.22
N PHE A 28 1.71 16.82 47.04
CA PHE A 28 1.50 15.44 46.57
C PHE A 28 0.25 15.31 45.70
N PHE A 29 -0.85 15.96 46.10
CA PHE A 29 -2.09 16.04 45.32
C PHE A 29 -1.87 16.73 43.95
N ARG A 30 -1.12 17.83 43.91
CA ARG A 30 -0.75 18.50 42.64
C ARG A 30 0.09 17.60 41.73
N ILE A 31 1.03 16.83 42.28
CA ILE A 31 1.84 15.87 41.50
C ILE A 31 0.95 14.77 40.91
N ILE A 32 0.02 14.21 41.70
CA ILE A 32 -0.95 13.22 41.21
C ILE A 32 -1.82 13.81 40.10
N LEU A 33 -2.34 15.03 40.27
CA LEU A 33 -3.17 15.70 39.26
C LEU A 33 -2.41 15.90 37.93
N ILE A 34 -1.16 16.35 38.01
CA ILE A 34 -0.29 16.51 36.82
C ILE A 34 -0.01 15.16 36.18
N LEU A 35 0.28 14.12 36.96
CA LEU A 35 0.50 12.76 36.44
C LEU A 35 -0.74 12.22 35.74
N CYS A 36 -1.93 12.41 36.32
CA CYS A 36 -3.20 12.05 35.69
C CYS A 36 -3.42 12.79 34.38
N VAL A 37 -3.17 14.11 34.31
CA VAL A 37 -3.26 14.90 33.06
C VAL A 37 -2.25 14.42 32.02
N LEU A 38 -1.02 14.10 32.41
CA LEU A 38 -0.01 13.57 31.49
C LEU A 38 -0.39 12.17 30.98
N VAL A 39 -0.94 11.30 31.83
CA VAL A 39 -1.43 9.98 31.44
C VAL A 39 -2.66 10.09 30.53
N THR A 40 -3.62 10.97 30.82
CA THR A 40 -4.78 11.16 29.92
C THR A 40 -4.37 11.81 28.60
N ALA A 41 -3.42 12.75 28.60
CA ALA A 41 -2.86 13.31 27.37
C ALA A 41 -2.07 12.27 26.56
N ALA A 42 -1.30 11.40 27.21
CA ALA A 42 -0.58 10.30 26.55
C ALA A 42 -1.55 9.24 25.99
N LEU A 43 -2.58 8.85 26.74
CA LEU A 43 -3.64 7.94 26.29
C LEU A 43 -4.43 8.58 25.14
N TYR A 44 -4.81 9.85 25.25
CA TYR A 44 -5.48 10.58 24.17
C TYR A 44 -4.60 10.67 22.91
N TRP A 45 -3.30 10.93 23.05
CA TRP A 45 -2.34 10.94 21.94
C TRP A 45 -2.16 9.55 21.30
N PHE A 46 -2.21 8.49 22.10
CA PHE A 46 -2.16 7.11 21.61
C PHE A 46 -3.45 6.70 20.88
N ILE A 47 -4.61 7.00 21.47
CA ILE A 47 -5.94 6.69 20.93
C ILE A 47 -6.23 7.52 19.67
N SER A 48 -5.88 8.81 19.64
CA SER A 48 -6.05 9.68 18.47
C SER A 48 -5.13 9.33 17.30
N ARG A 49 -4.05 8.57 17.54
CA ARG A 49 -3.23 7.91 16.50
C ARG A 49 -3.76 6.53 16.09
N SER A 50 -4.81 6.01 16.73
CA SER A 50 -5.45 4.74 16.38
C SER A 50 -6.99 4.82 16.36
N PRO A 51 -7.62 5.80 15.68
CA PRO A 51 -9.07 5.94 15.65
C PRO A 51 -9.70 4.97 14.63
N VAL A 52 -9.70 3.68 14.97
CA VAL A 52 -10.66 2.69 14.44
C VAL A 52 -11.73 2.47 15.52
N ILE A 53 -12.40 3.57 15.89
CA ILE A 53 -13.63 3.52 16.70
C ILE A 53 -14.76 3.37 15.71
N ILE A 54 -15.42 2.21 15.71
CA ILE A 54 -16.52 1.92 14.79
C ILE A 54 -17.79 1.67 15.60
N GLU A 55 -18.53 2.75 15.87
CA GLU A 55 -19.91 2.65 16.32
C GLU A 55 -20.83 2.35 15.12
N ASP A 56 -21.01 1.06 14.83
CA ASP A 56 -22.13 0.60 14.01
C ASP A 56 -22.69 -0.71 14.56
N THR A 57 -23.95 -0.68 14.99
CA THR A 57 -24.68 -1.82 15.55
C THR A 57 -25.18 -2.81 14.48
N ARG A 58 -24.87 -2.61 13.20
CA ARG A 58 -25.40 -3.41 12.06
C ARG A 58 -24.35 -4.20 11.27
N TYR A 59 -23.07 -3.99 11.52
CA TYR A 59 -22.02 -4.75 10.85
C TYR A 59 -21.92 -6.19 11.41
N GLY A 60 -21.79 -7.18 10.54
CA GLY A 60 -21.66 -8.60 10.90
C GLY A 60 -22.94 -9.35 11.31
N VAL A 61 -24.04 -8.66 11.67
CA VAL A 61 -25.30 -9.32 12.09
C VAL A 61 -26.43 -9.17 11.06
N THR A 62 -26.56 -8.01 10.40
CA THR A 62 -27.61 -7.79 9.38
C THR A 62 -27.16 -7.99 7.94
N SER A 63 -25.85 -8.02 7.65
CA SER A 63 -25.32 -8.38 6.31
C SER A 63 -25.53 -9.86 5.96
N VAL A 64 -25.53 -10.74 6.96
CA VAL A 64 -25.80 -12.18 6.80
C VAL A 64 -27.24 -12.47 6.34
N LEU A 65 -28.15 -11.49 6.44
CA LEU A 65 -29.55 -11.62 5.99
C LEU A 65 -29.77 -11.27 4.51
N ASP A 66 -28.75 -10.78 3.80
CA ASP A 66 -28.83 -10.28 2.42
C ASP A 66 -28.02 -11.14 1.42
N ASP A 67 -27.57 -12.33 1.86
CA ASP A 67 -26.68 -13.28 1.15
C ASP A 67 -25.39 -12.68 0.54
N SER A 68 -25.09 -11.41 0.81
CA SER A 68 -23.95 -10.69 0.26
C SER A 68 -22.66 -10.98 1.04
N LEU A 69 -21.75 -11.72 0.38
CA LEU A 69 -20.39 -11.95 0.87
C LEU A 69 -19.51 -10.69 0.91
N LEU A 70 -20.04 -9.52 0.49
CA LEU A 70 -19.33 -8.25 0.43
C LEU A 70 -19.86 -7.29 1.49
N GLN A 71 -19.07 -7.02 2.54
CA GLN A 71 -19.46 -6.14 3.64
C GLN A 71 -18.82 -4.75 3.49
N VAL A 72 -19.62 -3.74 3.16
CA VAL A 72 -19.16 -2.35 3.06
C VAL A 72 -18.69 -1.83 4.43
N VAL A 73 -17.46 -1.33 4.48
CA VAL A 73 -16.81 -0.77 5.68
C VAL A 73 -17.01 0.75 5.73
N ILE A 74 -16.78 1.44 4.60
CA ILE A 74 -17.01 2.87 4.45
C ILE A 74 -17.14 3.24 2.97
N LYS A 75 -17.93 4.28 2.65
CA LYS A 75 -17.88 4.98 1.36
C LYS A 75 -17.47 6.43 1.59
N GLN A 76 -16.50 6.93 0.83
CA GLN A 76 -16.00 8.30 0.91
C GLN A 76 -15.75 8.85 -0.50
N CYS A 77 -16.31 10.03 -0.78
CA CYS A 77 -16.17 10.67 -2.09
C CYS A 77 -15.06 11.72 -2.09
N SER A 78 -14.28 11.72 -3.16
CA SER A 78 -13.18 12.64 -3.38
C SER A 78 -13.67 14.00 -3.86
N LYS A 79 -13.03 15.05 -3.36
CA LYS A 79 -13.23 16.42 -3.82
C LYS A 79 -12.41 16.75 -5.06
N MET A 80 -11.43 15.91 -5.42
CA MET A 80 -10.43 16.19 -6.45
C MET A 80 -10.86 15.65 -7.81
N ASN A 81 -11.23 14.38 -7.90
CA ASN A 81 -11.69 13.71 -9.13
C ASN A 81 -13.20 13.44 -9.17
N LYS A 82 -13.94 13.72 -8.07
CA LYS A 82 -15.38 13.47 -7.89
C LYS A 82 -15.78 11.99 -7.84
N LEU A 83 -14.82 11.07 -7.83
CA LEU A 83 -15.07 9.64 -7.64
C LEU A 83 -15.51 9.36 -6.21
N CYS A 84 -16.34 8.35 -6.02
CA CYS A 84 -16.58 7.77 -4.71
C CYS A 84 -15.85 6.44 -4.58
N TYR A 85 -15.13 6.31 -3.47
CA TYR A 85 -14.37 5.13 -3.11
C TYR A 85 -15.12 4.36 -2.01
N THR A 86 -15.23 3.05 -2.18
CA THR A 86 -15.88 2.16 -1.22
C THR A 86 -14.87 1.13 -0.73
N VAL A 87 -14.57 1.16 0.58
CA VAL A 87 -13.84 0.07 1.23
C VAL A 87 -14.84 -0.99 1.63
N ALA A 88 -14.60 -2.23 1.22
CA ALA A 88 -15.45 -3.37 1.55
C ALA A 88 -14.61 -4.62 1.83
N ASP A 89 -15.12 -5.51 2.69
CA ASP A 89 -14.50 -6.80 2.98
C ASP A 89 -15.28 -7.91 2.25
N PHE A 90 -14.66 -8.56 1.27
CA PHE A 90 -15.17 -9.77 0.65
C PHE A 90 -14.82 -10.98 1.52
N LEU A 91 -15.82 -11.78 1.86
CA LEU A 91 -15.74 -12.90 2.80
C LEU A 91 -15.87 -14.23 2.04
N ASP A 92 -14.81 -15.04 2.08
CA ASP A 92 -14.78 -16.40 1.53
C ASP A 92 -14.90 -17.42 2.69
N PRO A 93 -16.11 -17.91 3.00
CA PRO A 93 -16.31 -18.91 4.05
C PRO A 93 -15.71 -20.28 3.67
N THR A 94 -15.57 -20.59 2.38
CA THR A 94 -15.03 -21.86 1.89
C THR A 94 -13.55 -22.00 2.23
N ASN A 95 -12.77 -20.95 1.96
CA ASN A 95 -11.33 -20.92 2.27
C ASN A 95 -11.01 -20.28 3.63
N GLN A 96 -12.02 -19.85 4.40
CA GLN A 96 -11.88 -19.15 5.68
C GLN A 96 -11.01 -17.87 5.56
N ARG A 97 -11.23 -17.10 4.50
CA ARG A 97 -10.45 -15.90 4.14
C ARG A 97 -11.34 -14.66 4.06
N ALA A 98 -10.75 -13.50 4.34
CA ALA A 98 -11.33 -12.21 3.98
C ALA A 98 -10.34 -11.41 3.15
N ILE A 99 -10.84 -10.65 2.19
CA ILE A 99 -10.09 -9.76 1.31
C ILE A 99 -10.70 -8.37 1.46
N ARG A 100 -9.89 -7.40 1.90
CA ARG A 100 -10.30 -6.00 1.90
C ARG A 100 -10.04 -5.40 0.53
N GLN A 101 -11.07 -4.77 -0.01
CA GLN A 101 -11.11 -4.19 -1.34
C GLN A 101 -11.26 -2.67 -1.27
N LEU A 102 -10.56 -1.95 -2.13
CA LEU A 102 -10.83 -0.55 -2.47
C LEU A 102 -11.52 -0.56 -3.83
N ASN A 103 -12.78 -0.13 -3.87
CA ASN A 103 -13.59 -0.10 -5.09
C ASN A 103 -13.90 1.35 -5.47
N THR A 104 -14.10 1.63 -6.76
CA THR A 104 -14.63 2.90 -7.26
C THR A 104 -16.01 2.70 -7.88
N ASP A 105 -16.85 3.73 -7.87
CA ASP A 105 -18.19 3.68 -8.49
C ASP A 105 -18.19 3.50 -10.02
N HIS A 106 -17.02 3.46 -10.68
CA HIS A 106 -16.87 3.44 -12.13
C HIS A 106 -16.26 2.14 -12.68
N ASN A 107 -15.60 1.33 -11.84
CA ASN A 107 -14.94 0.10 -12.24
C ASN A 107 -15.63 -1.10 -11.56
N GLU A 108 -15.90 -2.17 -12.33
CA GLU A 108 -16.42 -3.42 -11.76
C GLU A 108 -15.34 -4.17 -10.96
N ASP A 109 -14.08 -4.06 -11.39
CA ASP A 109 -12.91 -4.59 -10.68
C ASP A 109 -12.43 -3.63 -9.56
N PRO A 110 -12.00 -4.16 -8.39
CA PRO A 110 -11.40 -3.35 -7.33
C PRO A 110 -10.08 -2.70 -7.74
N GLU A 111 -9.91 -1.41 -7.45
CA GLU A 111 -8.63 -0.67 -7.52
C GLU A 111 -7.52 -1.35 -6.70
N SER A 112 -7.88 -2.05 -5.62
CA SER A 112 -6.94 -2.83 -4.81
C SER A 112 -7.65 -3.93 -4.04
N SER A 113 -6.99 -5.08 -3.89
CA SER A 113 -7.43 -6.21 -3.08
C SER A 113 -6.29 -6.71 -2.21
N LEU A 114 -6.49 -6.79 -0.89
CA LEU A 114 -5.48 -7.25 0.07
C LEU A 114 -6.07 -8.27 1.06
N TYR A 115 -5.35 -9.34 1.37
CA TYR A 115 -5.79 -10.33 2.35
C TYR A 115 -5.83 -9.75 3.77
N LEU A 116 -6.83 -10.14 4.57
CA LEU A 116 -6.87 -9.87 6.01
C LEU A 116 -6.27 -11.04 6.81
N ARG A 117 -5.52 -10.72 7.87
CA ARG A 117 -5.04 -11.71 8.85
C ARG A 117 -6.19 -12.07 9.79
N ASN A 118 -6.64 -13.32 9.73
CA ASN A 118 -7.55 -13.89 10.72
C ASN A 118 -6.78 -14.16 12.03
N PRO A 119 -7.07 -13.44 13.14
CA PRO A 119 -6.26 -13.55 14.37
C PRO A 119 -6.63 -14.75 15.24
N GLN A 120 -7.76 -15.42 14.98
CA GLN A 120 -8.37 -16.40 15.90
C GLN A 120 -8.88 -17.68 15.20
N GLY A 121 -8.64 -17.85 13.90
CA GLY A 121 -9.16 -18.98 13.12
C GLY A 121 -10.69 -19.02 13.03
N LYS A 122 -11.36 -17.89 13.25
CA LYS A 122 -12.82 -17.75 13.20
C LYS A 122 -13.31 -17.67 11.75
N SER A 123 -14.55 -18.08 11.48
CA SER A 123 -15.15 -17.79 10.18
C SER A 123 -15.19 -16.27 9.96
N PRO A 124 -14.82 -15.78 8.76
CA PRO A 124 -14.96 -14.37 8.41
C PRO A 124 -16.40 -13.86 8.52
N THR A 125 -17.39 -14.74 8.36
CA THR A 125 -18.83 -14.44 8.52
C THR A 125 -19.24 -14.16 9.96
N ASP A 126 -18.47 -14.67 10.93
CA ASP A 126 -18.87 -14.72 12.35
C ASP A 126 -18.03 -13.75 13.21
N ALA A 127 -17.35 -12.80 12.57
CA ALA A 127 -16.39 -11.91 13.17
C ALA A 127 -16.43 -10.52 12.52
N ASP A 128 -16.12 -9.48 13.30
CA ASP A 128 -15.93 -8.12 12.77
C ASP A 128 -14.56 -8.02 12.08
N THR A 129 -14.55 -8.17 10.76
CA THR A 129 -13.35 -8.11 9.92
C THR A 129 -12.74 -6.71 9.84
N ARG A 130 -13.46 -5.65 10.21
CA ARG A 130 -12.93 -4.27 10.26
C ARG A 130 -11.78 -4.15 11.26
N LEU A 131 -11.80 -4.98 12.30
CA LEU A 131 -10.77 -5.07 13.33
C LEU A 131 -9.57 -5.95 12.91
N TRP A 132 -9.63 -6.61 11.74
CA TRP A 132 -8.55 -7.48 11.27
C TRP A 132 -7.48 -6.66 10.54
N SER A 133 -6.22 -6.92 10.87
CA SER A 133 -5.07 -6.29 10.21
C SER A 133 -4.83 -6.87 8.81
N VAL A 134 -4.40 -6.05 7.87
CA VAL A 134 -4.01 -6.50 6.52
C VAL A 134 -2.72 -7.35 6.54
N ASP A 135 -2.63 -8.32 5.62
CA ASP A 135 -1.44 -9.14 5.37
C ASP A 135 -0.60 -8.62 4.18
N HIS A 136 0.19 -7.57 4.41
CA HIS A 136 1.20 -7.10 3.44
C HIS A 136 2.31 -8.11 3.11
N SER A 137 2.33 -9.31 3.72
CA SER A 137 3.32 -10.33 3.38
C SER A 137 2.92 -11.19 2.17
N ARG A 138 1.73 -10.95 1.59
CA ARG A 138 1.13 -11.69 0.48
C ARG A 138 0.50 -10.72 -0.53
N ILE A 139 0.50 -11.12 -1.80
CA ILE A 139 -0.20 -10.42 -2.89
C ILE A 139 -1.46 -11.21 -3.26
N ALA A 140 -2.58 -10.52 -3.47
CA ALA A 140 -3.85 -11.13 -3.88
C ALA A 140 -4.14 -10.99 -5.39
N VAL A 141 -3.43 -10.12 -6.11
CA VAL A 141 -3.68 -9.80 -7.53
C VAL A 141 -2.45 -10.13 -8.39
N GLU A 142 -2.65 -10.87 -9.49
CA GLU A 142 -1.55 -11.45 -10.27
C GLU A 142 -0.64 -10.39 -10.93
N TYR A 143 -1.20 -9.28 -11.43
CA TYR A 143 -0.39 -8.24 -12.09
C TYR A 143 0.56 -7.53 -11.12
N ILE A 144 0.12 -7.28 -9.89
CA ILE A 144 0.97 -6.70 -8.83
C ILE A 144 2.16 -7.64 -8.55
N ALA A 145 1.94 -8.95 -8.53
CA ALA A 145 3.02 -9.93 -8.37
C ALA A 145 4.03 -9.89 -9.55
N ALA A 146 3.54 -9.75 -10.79
CA ALA A 146 4.38 -9.58 -11.96
C ALA A 146 5.18 -8.25 -11.94
N MET A 147 4.55 -7.14 -11.52
CA MET A 147 5.21 -5.85 -11.35
C MET A 147 6.31 -5.89 -10.28
N ILE A 148 6.07 -6.57 -9.15
CA ILE A 148 7.06 -6.76 -8.09
C ILE A 148 8.21 -7.66 -8.56
N ALA A 149 7.93 -8.69 -9.36
CA ALA A 149 8.95 -9.62 -9.85
C ALA A 149 9.87 -8.99 -10.92
N ALA A 150 9.35 -8.09 -11.76
CA ALA A 150 10.07 -7.57 -12.92
C ALA A 150 11.41 -6.84 -12.61
N PRO A 151 11.51 -5.94 -11.61
CA PRO A 151 12.78 -5.30 -11.23
C PRO A 151 13.87 -6.29 -10.79
N PHE A 152 13.48 -7.38 -10.12
CA PHE A 152 14.42 -8.43 -9.75
C PHE A 152 14.81 -9.29 -10.96
N ALA A 153 13.87 -9.57 -11.85
CA ALA A 153 14.13 -10.34 -13.07
C ALA A 153 15.07 -9.62 -14.05
N LEU A 154 15.05 -8.27 -14.06
CA LEU A 154 16.01 -7.44 -14.79
C LEU A 154 17.31 -7.15 -14.04
N SER A 155 17.45 -7.57 -12.78
CA SER A 155 18.59 -7.20 -11.91
C SER A 155 18.74 -5.68 -11.69
N SER A 156 17.63 -4.93 -11.80
CA SER A 156 17.50 -3.57 -11.27
C SER A 156 17.53 -3.59 -9.74
N LEU A 157 16.91 -4.63 -9.14
CA LEU A 157 17.03 -4.96 -7.72
C LEU A 157 17.65 -6.35 -7.55
N ASN A 158 18.47 -6.56 -6.51
CA ASN A 158 19.23 -7.81 -6.33
C ASN A 158 18.61 -8.72 -5.25
N LEU A 159 17.74 -9.65 -5.67
CA LEU A 159 17.03 -10.59 -4.79
C LEU A 159 17.95 -11.58 -4.03
N GLU A 160 19.22 -11.73 -4.41
CA GLU A 160 20.18 -12.54 -3.66
C GLU A 160 20.60 -11.90 -2.33
N LYS A 161 20.36 -10.59 -2.15
CA LYS A 161 20.53 -9.94 -0.84
C LYS A 161 19.45 -10.29 0.18
N GLY A 162 18.36 -10.96 -0.22
CA GLY A 162 17.26 -11.32 0.69
C GLY A 162 16.68 -10.09 1.40
N VAL A 163 16.63 -10.08 2.74
CA VAL A 163 16.16 -8.91 3.51
C VAL A 163 17.07 -7.67 3.39
N ASP A 164 18.31 -7.84 2.91
CA ASP A 164 19.27 -6.76 2.68
C ASP A 164 19.18 -6.14 1.27
N VAL A 165 18.14 -6.49 0.50
CA VAL A 165 17.78 -5.78 -0.74
C VAL A 165 17.65 -4.28 -0.45
N ASN A 166 18.44 -3.49 -1.16
CA ASN A 166 18.45 -2.04 -1.07
C ASN A 166 18.43 -1.43 -2.49
N GLY A 167 17.92 -0.20 -2.57
CA GLY A 167 17.66 0.52 -3.82
C GLY A 167 16.56 1.56 -3.62
N ASN A 168 16.46 2.51 -4.55
CA ASN A 168 15.45 3.55 -4.59
C ASN A 168 14.33 3.13 -5.55
N VAL A 169 13.10 3.07 -5.04
CA VAL A 169 11.89 2.71 -5.80
C VAL A 169 10.95 3.91 -5.83
N LEU A 170 10.46 4.26 -7.03
CA LEU A 170 9.31 5.13 -7.19
C LEU A 170 8.10 4.26 -7.53
N VAL A 171 7.00 4.40 -6.79
CA VAL A 171 5.69 3.85 -7.12
C VAL A 171 4.76 5.02 -7.43
N VAL A 172 3.99 4.92 -8.52
CA VAL A 172 3.08 5.96 -8.96
C VAL A 172 1.68 5.39 -9.00
N GLY A 173 0.79 5.91 -8.14
CA GLY A 173 -0.45 5.26 -7.73
C GLY A 173 -0.24 4.51 -6.40
N LEU A 174 -1.07 4.79 -5.40
CA LEU A 174 -1.02 4.11 -4.09
C LEU A 174 -2.11 3.04 -3.99
N GLY A 175 -3.34 3.36 -4.41
CA GLY A 175 -4.50 2.51 -4.19
C GLY A 175 -4.66 2.11 -2.71
N GLY A 176 -4.80 0.81 -2.43
CA GLY A 176 -4.78 0.24 -1.08
C GLY A 176 -3.39 -0.09 -0.54
N GLY A 177 -2.30 0.32 -1.21
CA GLY A 177 -0.92 0.08 -0.78
C GLY A 177 -0.40 -1.36 -0.99
N SER A 178 -1.04 -2.15 -1.86
CA SER A 178 -0.74 -3.59 -1.98
C SER A 178 0.68 -3.89 -2.45
N LEU A 179 1.23 -3.04 -3.31
CA LEU A 179 2.53 -3.21 -3.95
C LEU A 179 3.67 -2.73 -3.03
N ASP A 180 3.60 -1.46 -2.65
CA ASP A 180 4.61 -0.73 -1.88
C ASP A 180 4.73 -1.23 -0.45
N MET A 181 3.63 -1.60 0.21
CA MET A 181 3.68 -2.21 1.54
C MET A 181 4.21 -3.64 1.50
N PHE A 182 4.02 -4.39 0.41
CA PHE A 182 4.67 -5.69 0.23
C PHE A 182 6.19 -5.54 0.09
N LEU A 183 6.64 -4.62 -0.77
CA LEU A 183 8.06 -4.32 -0.92
C LEU A 183 8.68 -3.87 0.42
N THR A 184 8.03 -2.96 1.14
CA THR A 184 8.44 -2.51 2.48
C THR A 184 8.52 -3.67 3.48
N THR A 185 7.54 -4.57 3.47
CA THR A 185 7.45 -5.71 4.40
C THR A 185 8.50 -6.78 4.13
N LYS A 186 8.84 -7.03 2.86
CA LYS A 186 9.83 -8.05 2.46
C LYS A 186 11.27 -7.54 2.45
N PHE A 187 11.45 -6.27 2.11
CA PHE A 187 12.75 -5.65 1.81
C PHE A 187 12.89 -4.32 2.56
N PRO A 188 13.06 -4.34 3.90
CA PRO A 188 13.01 -3.15 4.74
C PRO A 188 14.14 -2.13 4.49
N LYS A 189 15.11 -2.43 3.61
CA LYS A 189 16.18 -1.52 3.18
C LYS A 189 15.96 -0.89 1.79
N LEU A 190 14.85 -1.17 1.12
CA LEU A 190 14.39 -0.37 -0.02
C LEU A 190 13.93 1.01 0.46
N VAL A 191 14.28 2.06 -0.27
CA VAL A 191 13.73 3.41 -0.07
C VAL A 191 12.63 3.62 -1.10
N ILE A 192 11.38 3.64 -0.66
CA ILE A 192 10.19 3.65 -1.50
C ILE A 192 9.51 5.02 -1.38
N LYS A 193 9.45 5.76 -2.49
CA LYS A 193 8.58 6.94 -2.62
C LYS A 193 7.32 6.51 -3.37
N VAL A 194 6.15 6.84 -2.85
CA VAL A 194 4.85 6.58 -3.50
C VAL A 194 4.19 7.91 -3.82
N THR A 195 3.85 8.19 -5.07
CA THR A 195 3.08 9.39 -5.43
C THR A 195 1.61 9.04 -5.63
N GLU A 196 0.73 9.73 -4.92
CA GLU A 196 -0.73 9.58 -5.04
C GLU A 196 -1.35 10.96 -5.23
N PHE A 197 -2.26 11.07 -6.18
CA PHE A 197 -2.94 12.32 -6.52
C PHE A 197 -4.14 12.59 -5.62
N ASP A 198 -4.83 11.56 -5.13
CA ASP A 198 -6.05 11.75 -4.34
C ASP A 198 -5.84 11.58 -2.83
N GLU A 199 -5.97 12.67 -2.08
CA GLU A 199 -5.96 12.68 -0.62
C GLU A 199 -6.96 11.69 0.01
N THR A 200 -8.07 11.40 -0.67
CA THR A 200 -9.08 10.40 -0.26
C THR A 200 -8.51 8.99 -0.27
N VAL A 201 -7.77 8.64 -1.33
CA VAL A 201 -7.10 7.34 -1.46
C VAL A 201 -6.05 7.20 -0.38
N ILE A 202 -5.20 8.23 -0.17
CA ILE A 202 -4.20 8.27 0.92
C ILE A 202 -4.87 8.05 2.30
N SER A 203 -5.97 8.76 2.58
CA SER A 203 -6.72 8.66 3.83
C SER A 203 -7.31 7.26 4.05
N LEU A 204 -7.90 6.65 3.02
CA LEU A 204 -8.48 5.31 3.09
C LEU A 204 -7.38 4.24 3.24
N ALA A 205 -6.29 4.35 2.48
CA ALA A 205 -5.13 3.46 2.54
C ALA A 205 -4.52 3.41 3.95
N GLN A 206 -4.30 4.57 4.56
CA GLN A 206 -3.77 4.67 5.93
C GLN A 206 -4.74 4.12 6.98
N ARG A 207 -6.04 4.44 6.88
CA ARG A 207 -7.05 4.07 7.88
C ARG A 207 -7.46 2.60 7.84
N TRP A 208 -7.58 2.02 6.66
CA TRP A 208 -8.23 0.72 6.47
C TRP A 208 -7.33 -0.36 5.87
N PHE A 209 -6.27 0.03 5.16
CA PHE A 209 -5.32 -0.90 4.57
C PHE A 209 -4.00 -1.01 5.36
N GLY A 210 -3.79 -0.17 6.37
CA GLY A 210 -2.61 -0.22 7.24
C GLY A 210 -1.33 0.31 6.58
N VAL A 211 -1.47 1.14 5.53
CA VAL A 211 -0.34 1.81 4.88
C VAL A 211 0.27 2.83 5.85
N VAL A 212 1.60 2.80 6.02
CA VAL A 212 2.30 3.63 7.01
C VAL A 212 3.59 4.25 6.47
N ASN A 213 3.66 5.58 6.50
CA ASN A 213 4.90 6.32 6.30
C ASN A 213 5.93 5.95 7.38
N ASN A 214 7.18 5.74 6.99
CA ASN A 214 8.31 5.50 7.89
C ASN A 214 9.61 6.09 7.28
N SER A 215 10.79 5.72 7.77
CA SER A 215 12.06 6.27 7.24
C SER A 215 12.36 5.85 5.80
N ASN A 216 11.81 4.71 5.38
CA ASN A 216 12.12 4.01 4.13
C ASN A 216 10.90 3.88 3.21
N HIS A 217 9.73 4.37 3.63
CA HIS A 217 8.50 4.44 2.84
C HIS A 217 7.85 5.81 3.04
N GLN A 218 7.62 6.54 1.95
CA GLN A 218 7.08 7.89 1.97
C GLN A 218 6.01 8.08 0.88
N ILE A 219 4.78 8.30 1.30
CA ILE A 219 3.69 8.82 0.45
C ILE A 219 3.91 10.32 0.22
N ILE A 220 3.80 10.75 -1.03
CA ILE A 220 3.89 12.11 -1.51
C ILE A 220 2.57 12.42 -2.21
N HIS A 221 1.81 13.38 -1.68
CA HIS A 221 0.55 13.84 -2.28
C HIS A 221 0.87 14.75 -3.47
N THR A 222 0.76 14.23 -4.69
CA THR A 222 1.11 14.90 -5.96
C THR A 222 0.62 14.08 -7.15
N ASP A 223 0.37 14.72 -8.30
CA ASP A 223 0.31 13.99 -9.58
C ASP A 223 1.69 13.35 -9.85
N GLY A 224 1.70 12.08 -10.25
CA GLY A 224 2.93 11.35 -10.51
C GLY A 224 3.69 11.87 -11.74
N THR A 225 2.98 12.39 -12.75
CA THR A 225 3.61 12.99 -13.93
C THR A 225 4.30 14.30 -13.58
N ASP A 226 3.71 15.12 -12.73
CA ASP A 226 4.34 16.33 -12.20
C ASP A 226 5.58 15.99 -11.35
N PHE A 227 5.47 15.00 -10.44
CA PHE A 227 6.63 14.54 -9.66
C PHE A 227 7.78 14.07 -10.56
N ILE A 228 7.49 13.27 -11.59
CA ILE A 228 8.48 12.83 -12.58
C ILE A 228 9.13 14.05 -13.27
N ASN A 229 8.31 15.00 -13.76
CA ASN A 229 8.73 16.23 -14.45
C ASN A 229 9.50 17.22 -13.57
N GLU A 230 9.36 17.16 -12.25
CA GLU A 230 10.07 18.02 -11.31
C GLU A 230 11.29 17.35 -10.68
N PHE A 231 11.31 16.02 -10.55
CA PHE A 231 12.36 15.23 -9.89
C PHE A 231 13.78 15.52 -10.41
N LYS A 232 14.63 16.15 -9.59
CA LYS A 232 15.99 16.53 -9.99
C LYS A 232 16.95 15.36 -9.76
N PRO A 233 17.71 14.88 -10.75
CA PRO A 233 18.61 13.71 -10.60
C PRO A 233 19.72 13.84 -9.54
N THR A 234 19.91 15.02 -8.95
CA THR A 234 20.69 15.26 -7.73
C THR A 234 20.14 14.51 -6.50
N GLU A 235 18.86 14.11 -6.51
CA GLU A 235 18.16 13.47 -5.40
C GLU A 235 18.26 11.93 -5.39
N HIS A 236 19.33 11.37 -5.93
CA HIS A 236 19.56 9.93 -6.17
C HIS A 236 18.53 9.30 -7.13
N ARG A 237 19.02 8.80 -8.26
CA ARG A 237 18.17 8.16 -9.27
C ARG A 237 17.52 6.86 -8.76
N PHE A 238 16.41 6.48 -9.38
CA PHE A 238 15.67 5.27 -9.06
C PHE A 238 16.28 4.03 -9.72
N ASP A 239 16.39 2.95 -8.95
CA ASP A 239 16.66 1.60 -9.45
C ASP A 239 15.46 1.09 -10.23
N THR A 240 14.24 1.42 -9.80
CA THR A 240 13.04 1.16 -10.60
C THR A 240 11.91 2.15 -10.35
N VAL A 241 11.14 2.42 -11.40
CA VAL A 241 9.88 3.16 -11.35
C VAL A 241 8.74 2.19 -11.71
N LEU A 242 7.69 2.16 -10.90
CA LEU A 242 6.50 1.32 -11.06
C LEU A 242 5.30 2.24 -11.28
N ILE A 243 4.71 2.20 -12.47
CA ILE A 243 3.57 3.04 -12.85
C ILE A 243 2.28 2.21 -12.79
N ASP A 244 1.42 2.54 -11.84
CA ASP A 244 0.16 1.89 -11.50
C ASP A 244 -0.95 2.93 -11.23
N ALA A 245 -1.03 3.96 -12.07
CA ALA A 245 -1.92 5.11 -11.90
C ALA A 245 -2.90 5.23 -13.07
N CYS A 246 -4.13 4.80 -12.85
CA CYS A 246 -5.19 4.75 -13.85
C CYS A 246 -5.89 6.10 -14.10
N GLY A 247 -6.41 6.29 -15.30
CA GLY A 247 -7.32 7.38 -15.67
C GLY A 247 -8.79 6.94 -15.65
N LEU A 248 -9.68 7.80 -16.17
CA LEU A 248 -11.11 7.52 -16.32
C LEU A 248 -11.54 7.41 -17.80
N ASP A 249 -10.60 7.59 -18.72
CA ASP A 249 -10.85 7.89 -20.12
C ASP A 249 -9.74 7.36 -21.04
N GLY A 250 -10.11 7.09 -22.29
CA GLY A 250 -9.23 6.52 -23.31
C GLY A 250 -9.27 4.99 -23.38
N THR A 251 -8.72 4.42 -24.46
CA THR A 251 -8.66 2.97 -24.71
C THR A 251 -7.66 2.23 -23.83
N VAL A 252 -6.68 2.97 -23.27
CA VAL A 252 -5.79 2.52 -22.21
C VAL A 252 -6.17 3.28 -20.95
N ILE A 253 -6.72 2.58 -19.96
CA ILE A 253 -7.18 3.14 -18.68
C ILE A 253 -5.99 3.26 -17.74
N CYS A 254 -5.20 2.20 -17.60
CA CYS A 254 -3.99 2.19 -16.78
C CYS A 254 -2.77 2.00 -17.71
N PRO A 255 -1.69 2.78 -17.56
CA PRO A 255 -1.67 4.06 -16.85
C PRO A 255 -2.49 5.11 -17.60
N SER A 256 -2.86 6.21 -16.93
CA SER A 256 -3.57 7.32 -17.59
C SER A 256 -2.79 7.87 -18.79
N GLN A 257 -3.49 8.41 -19.79
CA GLN A 257 -2.90 8.87 -21.05
C GLN A 257 -1.75 9.88 -20.89
N LYS A 258 -1.71 10.62 -19.77
CA LYS A 258 -0.61 11.54 -19.42
C LYS A 258 0.76 10.86 -19.41
N PHE A 259 0.84 9.60 -18.98
CA PHE A 259 2.12 8.86 -18.88
C PHE A 259 2.73 8.51 -20.23
N PHE A 260 1.93 8.52 -21.31
CA PHE A 260 2.41 8.32 -22.69
C PHE A 260 2.81 9.62 -23.39
N HIS A 261 2.70 10.78 -22.72
CA HIS A 261 3.16 12.04 -23.29
C HIS A 261 4.70 12.02 -23.48
N PRO A 262 5.25 12.44 -24.63
CA PRO A 262 6.67 12.33 -24.92
C PRO A 262 7.60 12.91 -23.85
N SER A 263 7.23 14.05 -23.24
CA SER A 263 8.04 14.67 -22.18
C SER A 263 8.11 13.82 -20.90
N VAL A 264 7.03 13.10 -20.56
CA VAL A 264 6.97 12.22 -19.38
C VAL A 264 7.81 10.97 -19.64
N LEU A 265 7.73 10.41 -20.86
CA LEU A 265 8.56 9.27 -21.26
C LEU A 265 10.05 9.62 -21.26
N GLU A 266 10.44 10.74 -21.89
CA GLU A 266 11.81 11.26 -21.88
C GLU A 266 12.32 11.43 -20.45
N ARG A 267 11.48 12.04 -19.60
CA ARG A 267 11.81 12.26 -18.21
C ARG A 267 11.98 10.96 -17.43
N LEU A 268 11.11 9.97 -17.62
CA LEU A 268 11.21 8.65 -17.00
C LEU A 268 12.58 7.99 -17.26
N SER A 269 13.11 8.08 -18.48
CA SER A 269 14.46 7.61 -18.79
C SER A 269 15.55 8.34 -17.98
N SER A 270 15.37 9.64 -17.75
CA SER A 270 16.35 10.46 -17.02
C SER A 270 16.32 10.28 -15.49
N VAL A 271 15.19 9.90 -14.88
CA VAL A 271 15.10 9.67 -13.42
C VAL A 271 15.65 8.30 -12.99
N LEU A 272 15.86 7.39 -13.94
CA LEU A 272 16.42 6.06 -13.72
C LEU A 272 17.96 6.03 -13.63
N LEU A 273 18.47 5.08 -12.84
CA LEU A 273 19.89 4.70 -12.86
C LEU A 273 20.29 4.22 -14.25
N SER A 274 21.28 4.87 -14.86
CA SER A 274 21.58 4.74 -16.29
C SER A 274 22.16 3.38 -16.71
N SER A 275 22.63 2.55 -15.77
CA SER A 275 23.21 1.23 -16.05
C SER A 275 22.22 0.07 -15.93
N ASN A 276 21.32 0.12 -14.95
CA ASN A 276 20.48 -1.01 -14.51
C ASN A 276 19.01 -0.63 -14.22
N GLY A 277 18.61 0.64 -14.37
CA GLY A 277 17.27 1.09 -13.99
C GLY A 277 16.15 0.58 -14.91
N SER A 278 14.97 0.31 -14.36
CA SER A 278 13.79 -0.16 -15.12
C SER A 278 12.50 0.63 -14.83
N VAL A 279 11.67 0.84 -15.85
CA VAL A 279 10.26 1.26 -15.67
C VAL A 279 9.33 0.09 -15.92
N ILE A 280 8.39 -0.14 -15.03
CA ILE A 280 7.34 -1.16 -15.18
C ILE A 280 6.01 -0.42 -15.24
N PHE A 281 5.17 -0.74 -16.22
CA PHE A 281 3.84 -0.19 -16.38
C PHE A 281 2.79 -1.30 -16.19
N ASN A 282 1.76 -1.04 -15.38
CA ASN A 282 0.50 -1.76 -15.47
C ASN A 282 -0.30 -1.23 -16.67
N VAL A 283 -0.47 -2.03 -17.72
CA VAL A 283 -1.26 -1.65 -18.90
C VAL A 283 -2.62 -2.34 -18.84
N LEU A 284 -3.67 -1.59 -18.49
CA LEU A 284 -5.07 -2.03 -18.55
C LEU A 284 -5.78 -1.32 -19.70
N LEU A 285 -6.47 -2.09 -20.54
CA LEU A 285 -7.24 -1.60 -21.68
C LEU A 285 -8.73 -1.61 -21.33
N THR A 286 -9.49 -0.68 -21.92
CA THR A 286 -10.96 -0.76 -21.90
C THR A 286 -11.42 -2.05 -22.56
N ASP A 287 -12.41 -2.73 -21.98
CA ASP A 287 -13.07 -3.86 -22.65
C ASP A 287 -14.05 -3.34 -23.72
N SER A 288 -13.51 -2.90 -24.85
CA SER A 288 -14.25 -2.77 -26.10
C SER A 288 -14.43 -4.15 -26.73
N SER A 289 -15.46 -4.87 -26.25
CA SER A 289 -16.10 -6.03 -26.91
C SER A 289 -15.35 -7.36 -26.95
N GLY A 290 -14.33 -7.59 -26.12
CA GLY A 290 -13.60 -8.87 -26.06
C GLY A 290 -12.85 -9.25 -27.35
N ASN A 291 -12.66 -8.30 -28.28
CA ASN A 291 -12.00 -8.53 -29.55
C ASN A 291 -10.47 -8.64 -29.37
N LEU A 292 -9.94 -9.85 -29.55
CA LEU A 292 -8.50 -10.13 -29.38
C LEU A 292 -7.61 -9.31 -30.31
N GLU A 293 -8.04 -9.05 -31.56
CA GLU A 293 -7.25 -8.28 -32.52
C GLU A 293 -7.16 -6.80 -32.13
N GLU A 294 -8.25 -6.22 -31.62
CA GLU A 294 -8.27 -4.85 -31.11
C GLU A 294 -7.38 -4.72 -29.85
N ARG A 295 -7.46 -5.69 -28.93
CA ARG A 295 -6.56 -5.76 -27.77
C ARG A 295 -5.10 -5.86 -28.22
N LEU A 296 -4.77 -6.72 -29.18
CA LEU A 296 -3.41 -6.86 -29.70
C LEU A 296 -2.93 -5.58 -30.42
N PHE A 297 -3.81 -4.86 -31.12
CA PHE A 297 -3.50 -3.58 -31.74
C PHE A 297 -3.17 -2.49 -30.70
N LEU A 298 -4.01 -2.31 -29.68
CA LEU A 298 -3.77 -1.33 -28.60
C LEU A 298 -2.47 -1.62 -27.84
N VAL A 299 -2.18 -2.90 -27.56
CA VAL A 299 -0.91 -3.29 -26.92
C VAL A 299 0.29 -2.98 -27.82
N ARG A 300 0.18 -3.09 -29.16
CA ARG A 300 1.23 -2.66 -30.11
C ARG A 300 1.43 -1.15 -30.08
N GLU A 301 0.37 -0.34 -30.08
CA GLU A 301 0.51 1.12 -29.99
C GLU A 301 1.24 1.56 -28.71
N VAL A 302 0.95 0.91 -27.58
CA VAL A 302 1.66 1.15 -26.31
C VAL A 302 3.13 0.78 -26.41
N ASP A 303 3.45 -0.42 -26.93
CA ASP A 303 4.81 -0.90 -27.12
C ASP A 303 5.62 0.01 -28.07
N GLU A 304 5.04 0.46 -29.19
CA GLU A 304 5.66 1.42 -30.11
C GLU A 304 5.96 2.78 -29.45
N ARG A 305 5.03 3.31 -28.64
CA ARG A 305 5.24 4.57 -27.90
C ARG A 305 6.39 4.44 -26.90
N LEU A 306 6.47 3.32 -26.19
CA LEU A 306 7.53 3.06 -25.21
C LEU A 306 8.89 2.79 -25.87
N ARG A 307 8.95 2.01 -26.96
CA ARG A 307 10.20 1.72 -27.71
C ARG A 307 10.82 2.95 -28.38
N LYS A 308 10.07 4.03 -28.62
CA LYS A 308 10.64 5.32 -29.04
C LYS A 308 11.58 5.93 -28.00
N GLN A 309 11.44 5.55 -26.73
CA GLN A 309 12.19 6.11 -25.61
C GLN A 309 13.11 5.11 -24.90
N PHE A 310 12.68 3.85 -24.79
CA PHE A 310 13.42 2.77 -24.12
C PHE A 310 14.03 1.82 -25.14
N LYS A 311 15.31 1.44 -24.94
CA LYS A 311 16.04 0.56 -25.86
C LYS A 311 15.54 -0.89 -25.83
N ALA A 312 14.85 -1.27 -24.76
CA ALA A 312 14.19 -2.55 -24.64
C ALA A 312 12.89 -2.41 -23.85
N CYS A 313 11.84 -3.07 -24.33
CA CYS A 313 10.61 -3.31 -23.60
C CYS A 313 10.20 -4.78 -23.76
N ILE A 314 9.66 -5.36 -22.70
CA ILE A 314 9.16 -6.72 -22.62
C ILE A 314 7.71 -6.68 -22.17
N LEU A 315 6.85 -7.42 -22.85
CA LEU A 315 5.46 -7.60 -22.47
C LEU A 315 5.29 -8.90 -21.67
N VAL A 316 4.56 -8.80 -20.56
CA VAL A 316 4.26 -9.88 -19.63
C VAL A 316 2.74 -10.03 -19.60
N GLN A 317 2.23 -10.94 -20.43
CA GLN A 317 0.82 -11.29 -20.49
C GLN A 317 0.47 -12.30 -19.39
N LEU A 318 -0.64 -12.06 -18.70
CA LEU A 318 -1.15 -12.88 -17.60
C LEU A 318 -2.40 -13.62 -18.07
N LYS A 319 -2.54 -14.87 -17.67
CA LYS A 319 -3.52 -15.80 -18.28
C LYS A 319 -4.97 -15.39 -18.02
N ASN A 320 -5.24 -14.90 -16.82
CA ASN A 320 -6.59 -14.65 -16.31
C ASN A 320 -6.87 -13.15 -16.05
N MET A 321 -6.06 -12.23 -16.62
CA MET A 321 -6.19 -10.80 -16.40
C MET A 321 -6.26 -9.99 -17.72
N LEU A 322 -6.97 -8.86 -17.68
CA LEU A 322 -6.92 -7.87 -18.76
C LEU A 322 -5.61 -7.06 -18.74
N ASN A 323 -4.99 -6.91 -17.56
CA ASN A 323 -3.70 -6.25 -17.37
C ASN A 323 -2.57 -6.96 -18.15
N VAL A 324 -1.75 -6.15 -18.83
CA VAL A 324 -0.46 -6.55 -19.40
C VAL A 324 0.62 -5.76 -18.67
N VAL A 325 1.59 -6.43 -18.08
CA VAL A 325 2.71 -5.73 -17.43
C VAL A 325 3.80 -5.48 -18.49
N VAL A 326 4.14 -4.21 -18.73
CA VAL A 326 5.17 -3.83 -19.69
C VAL A 326 6.42 -3.37 -18.95
N VAL A 327 7.55 -4.02 -19.21
CA VAL A 327 8.81 -3.86 -18.50
C VAL A 327 9.85 -3.28 -19.45
N CYS A 328 10.24 -2.01 -19.24
CA CYS A 328 11.15 -1.28 -20.10
C CYS A 328 12.47 -0.91 -19.41
N ALA A 329 13.56 -0.87 -20.19
CA ALA A 329 14.90 -0.48 -19.76
C ALA A 329 15.53 0.52 -20.75
N PRO A 330 16.28 1.53 -20.27
CA PRO A 330 16.99 2.48 -21.13
C PRO A 330 18.25 1.86 -21.77
N PHE A 331 18.60 0.63 -21.41
CA PHE A 331 19.73 -0.14 -21.90
C PHE A 331 19.29 -1.50 -22.45
N ALA A 332 19.85 -1.86 -23.61
CA ALA A 332 20.01 -3.23 -24.08
C ALA A 332 21.10 -3.22 -25.15
N LYS A 333 21.80 -4.36 -25.31
CA LYS A 333 22.71 -4.61 -26.45
C LYS A 333 22.03 -5.41 -27.55
N ASP A 334 21.15 -6.34 -27.16
CA ASP A 334 20.38 -7.21 -28.04
C ASP A 334 19.05 -7.57 -27.34
N MET A 335 17.94 -7.48 -28.07
CA MET A 335 16.60 -7.80 -27.58
C MET A 335 16.40 -9.29 -27.32
N SER A 336 16.99 -10.17 -28.15
CA SER A 336 16.79 -11.61 -28.03
C SER A 336 17.39 -12.16 -26.73
N SER A 337 18.61 -11.71 -26.40
CA SER A 337 19.33 -12.02 -25.17
C SER A 337 18.64 -11.41 -23.95
N PHE A 338 18.19 -10.15 -24.03
CA PHE A 338 17.46 -9.47 -22.96
C PHE A 338 16.16 -10.22 -22.60
N ARG A 339 15.37 -10.60 -23.62
CA ARG A 339 14.15 -11.40 -23.52
C ARG A 339 14.39 -12.78 -22.91
N SER A 340 15.42 -13.49 -23.39
CA SER A 340 15.78 -14.82 -22.89
C SER A 340 16.23 -14.79 -21.42
N PHE A 341 17.08 -13.82 -21.07
CA PHE A 341 17.52 -13.58 -19.70
C PHE A 341 16.34 -13.26 -18.78
N PHE A 342 15.51 -12.27 -19.13
CA PHE A 342 14.36 -11.88 -18.32
C PHE A 342 13.40 -13.04 -18.10
N LYS A 343 13.07 -13.82 -19.15
CA LYS A 343 12.19 -15.00 -19.01
C LYS A 343 12.76 -16.03 -18.03
N SER A 344 14.06 -16.34 -18.11
CA SER A 344 14.72 -17.28 -17.19
C SER A 344 14.77 -16.76 -15.75
N SER A 345 15.02 -15.46 -15.57
CA SER A 345 15.10 -14.81 -14.26
C SER A 345 13.72 -14.66 -13.61
N LEU A 346 12.69 -14.33 -14.38
CA LEU A 346 11.32 -14.14 -13.88
C LEU A 346 10.77 -15.39 -13.20
N THR A 347 10.94 -16.58 -13.80
CA THR A 347 10.54 -17.86 -13.18
C THR A 347 11.22 -18.07 -11.82
N LYS A 348 12.54 -17.80 -11.74
CA LYS A 348 13.31 -17.97 -10.48
C LYS A 348 12.84 -17.00 -9.41
N VAL A 349 12.63 -15.74 -9.78
CA VAL A 349 12.10 -14.69 -8.89
C VAL A 349 10.71 -15.05 -8.39
N TRP A 350 9.81 -15.49 -9.26
CA TRP A 350 8.43 -15.85 -8.91
C TRP A 350 8.36 -16.92 -7.81
N HIS A 351 9.12 -18.01 -7.98
CA HIS A 351 9.22 -19.06 -6.97
C HIS A 351 9.91 -18.59 -5.68
N LYS A 352 10.97 -17.76 -5.79
CA LYS A 352 11.70 -17.25 -4.62
C LYS A 352 10.87 -16.26 -3.77
N LEU A 353 9.99 -15.49 -4.41
CA LEU A 353 9.01 -14.61 -3.75
C LEU A 353 7.77 -15.36 -3.22
N ARG A 354 7.58 -16.63 -3.62
CA ARG A 354 6.46 -17.51 -3.23
C ARG A 354 5.08 -16.94 -3.61
N PHE A 355 4.95 -16.49 -4.86
CA PHE A 355 3.66 -16.08 -5.40
C PHE A 355 2.79 -17.29 -5.75
N ASN A 356 1.61 -17.38 -5.14
CA ASN A 356 0.69 -18.51 -5.22
C ASN A 356 -0.38 -18.32 -6.31
N PHE A 357 0.05 -18.03 -7.54
CA PHE A 357 -0.80 -18.09 -8.74
C PHE A 357 -0.22 -19.13 -9.70
N ASP A 358 -1.06 -19.66 -10.58
CA ASP A 358 -0.67 -20.67 -11.57
C ASP A 358 0.24 -20.05 -12.65
N PHE A 359 1.54 -20.02 -12.33
CA PHE A 359 2.59 -19.47 -13.19
C PHE A 359 2.93 -20.43 -14.32
N GLU A 360 2.05 -20.50 -15.32
CA GLU A 360 2.53 -20.68 -16.69
C GLU A 360 3.43 -19.48 -17.00
N THR A 361 4.69 -19.72 -17.41
CA THR A 361 5.63 -18.63 -17.69
C THR A 361 4.95 -17.63 -18.63
N PRO A 362 4.80 -16.36 -18.23
CA PRO A 362 4.11 -15.36 -19.02
C PRO A 362 4.57 -15.42 -20.46
N THR A 363 3.63 -15.25 -21.39
CA THR A 363 3.97 -15.25 -22.81
C THR A 363 4.76 -13.97 -23.08
N VAL A 364 6.07 -14.05 -22.87
CA VAL A 364 7.04 -13.00 -23.20
C VAL A 364 7.10 -12.94 -24.70
N THR A 365 6.16 -12.22 -25.29
CA THR A 365 6.10 -11.93 -26.72
C THR A 365 7.01 -10.76 -27.02
N GLU A 366 7.75 -10.92 -28.10
CA GLU A 366 8.12 -9.77 -28.91
C GLU A 366 6.94 -9.57 -29.84
N LEU A 367 6.22 -8.46 -29.70
CA LEU A 367 5.33 -8.02 -30.76
C LEU A 367 6.22 -7.75 -31.97
N GLN A 368 6.16 -8.67 -32.94
CA GLN A 368 6.90 -8.53 -34.18
C GLN A 368 6.34 -7.32 -34.92
N SER A 369 7.23 -6.38 -35.26
CA SER A 369 6.96 -5.38 -36.27
C SER A 369 6.70 -6.08 -37.60
N SER A 370 5.46 -6.00 -38.07
CA SER A 370 5.06 -6.33 -39.44
C SER A 370 5.59 -5.28 -40.41
#